data_AF-A0A484D6M5-F1
#
_entry.id   AF-A0A484D6M5-F1
#
_cell.length_a   1.000
_cell.length_b   1.000
_cell.length_c   1.000
_cell.angle_alpha   90.00
_cell.angle_beta   90.00
_cell.angle_gamma   90.00
#
_symmetry.space_group_name_H-M   'P 1'
#
loop_
_entity.id
_entity.type
_entity.pdbx_description
1 polymer ?
#
loop_
_entity_poly.entity_id
_entity_poly.type
_entity_poly.pdbx_seq_one_letter_code
_entity_poly.pdbx_strand_id
1 'polypeptide(L)'
;MLWKKNSPQPSQLHTPQPQQHQPPPQHTQEQLDSVHAAGPAGNGARVGTNLKNLFWGSGHSPGIRNLKFPPSIEDLQDYQRYHEGSCPTSKQLENAQSNVSRVRSFIFYLAKGQTELFSWLFLRNIDGIQKYTAHLQSVGKTITTAHFYLRNIQQFPKYFRETLPAQSHLTAMDVVSMLCPVTKCITDTTRNVVLHQLAVKSHKKARIISCKDLKRCQEGATLRIPELLDALEENHTLSLRYRFYGYFAPFTASITVIAQGVLGNPWVCEVEEAAEAHKPGDEGFVISIREHKTNKSFGVAQMFLETDEFRWLERWLQLRVASKQPNQLVFFMAGKGPC
;
A
#
# COMPACT_ATOMS: atom_id res chain seq x y z
N MET A 1 -4.76 48.18 51.08
CA MET A 1 -3.49 47.61 50.57
C MET A 1 -3.83 46.88 49.28
N LEU A 2 -3.92 47.53 48.12
CA LEU A 2 -2.82 47.93 47.21
C LEU A 2 -1.84 46.79 46.93
N TRP A 3 -1.67 46.46 45.64
CA TRP A 3 -0.42 46.25 44.87
C TRP A 3 -0.86 45.72 43.49
N LYS A 4 -1.16 46.62 42.55
CA LYS A 4 -0.28 47.13 41.46
C LYS A 4 -0.05 46.14 40.30
N LYS A 5 -0.64 46.52 39.17
CA LYS A 5 -0.35 46.13 37.78
C LYS A 5 1.15 46.21 37.49
N ASN A 6 1.68 45.22 36.77
CA ASN A 6 2.84 45.37 35.89
C ASN A 6 2.48 44.79 34.52
N SER A 7 2.21 45.68 33.57
CA SER A 7 2.20 45.40 32.14
C SER A 7 3.63 45.45 31.62
N PRO A 8 4.09 44.51 30.80
CA PRO A 8 5.27 44.72 29.97
C PRO A 8 4.89 45.48 28.69
N GLN A 9 5.64 46.54 28.38
CA GLN A 9 5.60 47.27 27.11
C GLN A 9 5.97 46.36 25.92
N PRO A 10 5.47 46.66 24.71
CA PRO A 10 5.78 45.90 23.50
C PRO A 10 7.19 46.22 23.00
N SER A 11 8.07 45.21 22.96
CA SER A 11 9.36 45.29 22.28
C SER A 11 9.13 45.44 20.77
N GLN A 12 9.78 46.44 20.20
CA GLN A 12 9.64 46.83 18.81
C GLN A 12 10.07 45.71 17.84
N LEU A 13 9.29 45.60 16.76
CA LEU A 13 9.60 44.79 15.57
C LEU A 13 10.93 45.22 14.96
N HIS A 14 11.92 44.33 14.99
CA HIS A 14 13.00 44.34 14.01
C HIS A 14 12.60 43.44 12.84
N THR A 15 12.32 44.05 11.69
CA THR A 15 12.12 43.40 10.40
C THR A 15 13.47 42.94 9.85
N PRO A 16 13.70 41.64 9.57
CA PRO A 16 14.84 41.23 8.76
C PRO A 16 14.50 41.41 7.28
N GLN A 17 15.39 42.06 6.53
CA GLN A 17 15.35 42.16 5.07
C GLN A 17 15.33 40.76 4.40
N PRO A 18 14.70 40.62 3.23
CA PRO A 18 14.61 39.35 2.52
C PRO A 18 15.96 38.93 1.95
N GLN A 19 16.51 37.84 2.45
CA GLN A 19 17.62 37.13 1.80
C GLN A 19 17.10 36.45 0.52
N GLN A 20 17.66 36.88 -0.62
CA GLN A 20 17.49 36.23 -1.91
C GLN A 20 17.90 34.75 -1.82
N HIS A 21 16.95 33.84 -2.01
CA HIS A 21 17.22 32.43 -2.18
C HIS A 21 17.86 32.19 -3.55
N GLN A 22 19.16 31.92 -3.58
CA GLN A 22 19.80 31.23 -4.69
C GLN A 22 19.34 29.76 -4.68
N PRO A 23 18.91 29.20 -5.82
CA PRO A 23 18.60 27.78 -5.92
C PRO A 23 19.90 26.94 -5.85
N PRO A 24 19.89 25.78 -5.17
CA PRO A 24 21.04 24.88 -5.14
C PRO A 24 21.28 24.25 -6.52
N PRO A 25 22.55 23.95 -6.87
CA PRO A 25 22.93 23.51 -8.20
C PRO A 25 22.34 22.14 -8.55
N GLN A 26 21.82 22.05 -9.78
CA GLN A 26 21.41 20.81 -10.42
C GLN A 26 22.65 19.96 -10.71
N HIS A 27 22.82 18.85 -10.01
CA HIS A 27 23.78 17.82 -10.42
C HIS A 27 23.10 16.89 -11.42
N THR A 28 23.46 17.07 -12.69
CA THR A 28 23.09 16.23 -13.82
C THR A 28 23.69 14.83 -13.63
N GLN A 29 22.80 13.84 -13.67
CA GLN A 29 23.10 12.42 -13.73
C GLN A 29 23.51 12.08 -15.17
N GLU A 30 24.80 12.11 -15.50
CA GLU A 30 25.38 11.43 -16.68
C GLU A 30 26.91 11.49 -16.61
N GLN A 31 27.56 10.45 -17.15
CA GLN A 31 29.02 10.22 -17.24
C GLN A 31 29.69 9.54 -16.05
N LEU A 32 29.77 8.20 -16.11
CA LEU A 32 31.05 7.49 -16.05
C LEU A 32 30.83 6.01 -16.40
N ASP A 33 30.84 5.74 -17.71
CA ASP A 33 31.17 4.43 -18.28
C ASP A 33 32.36 4.61 -19.24
N SER A 34 33.24 3.61 -19.23
CA SER A 34 34.48 3.41 -20.02
C SER A 34 35.78 4.06 -19.50
N VAL A 35 36.76 3.23 -19.09
CA VAL A 35 37.93 2.82 -19.91
C VAL A 35 38.53 1.49 -19.37
N HIS A 36 39.06 0.71 -20.31
CA HIS A 36 39.50 -0.70 -20.34
C HIS A 36 40.67 -1.18 -19.45
N ALA A 37 40.71 -2.51 -19.21
CA ALA A 37 41.86 -3.37 -19.53
C ALA A 37 41.45 -4.85 -19.75
N ALA A 38 41.82 -5.43 -20.90
CA ALA A 38 41.69 -6.86 -21.30
C ALA A 38 42.80 -7.71 -20.62
N GLY A 39 42.65 -8.97 -20.17
CA GLY A 39 42.22 -10.27 -20.75
C GLY A 39 42.90 -11.39 -19.89
N PRO A 40 42.89 -12.72 -20.21
CA PRO A 40 42.15 -13.49 -21.21
C PRO A 40 41.22 -14.57 -20.61
N ALA A 41 40.55 -15.28 -21.52
CA ALA A 41 39.43 -16.20 -21.32
C ALA A 41 39.68 -17.42 -20.42
N GLY A 42 38.67 -17.73 -19.59
CA GLY A 42 38.48 -19.02 -18.94
C GLY A 42 36.98 -19.29 -18.82
N ASN A 43 36.49 -20.25 -19.60
CA ASN A 43 35.09 -20.67 -19.63
C ASN A 43 34.63 -21.16 -18.25
N GLY A 44 33.75 -20.39 -17.63
CA GLY A 44 33.00 -20.79 -16.44
C GLY A 44 31.81 -19.86 -16.29
N ALA A 45 30.63 -20.33 -16.68
CA ALA A 45 29.37 -19.61 -16.56
C ALA A 45 29.04 -19.34 -15.07
N ARG A 46 29.62 -18.30 -14.49
CA ARG A 46 29.15 -17.69 -13.24
C ARG A 46 27.98 -16.78 -13.59
N VAL A 47 26.77 -17.34 -13.53
CA VAL A 47 25.54 -16.54 -13.44
C VAL A 47 25.52 -15.91 -12.05
N GLY A 48 26.23 -14.80 -11.89
CA GLY A 48 26.15 -13.96 -10.69
C GLY A 48 24.85 -13.17 -10.72
N THR A 49 23.77 -13.71 -10.17
CA THR A 49 22.58 -12.90 -9.85
C THR A 49 22.97 -11.87 -8.79
N ASN A 50 23.16 -10.62 -9.22
CA ASN A 50 23.49 -9.52 -8.32
C ASN A 50 22.30 -9.30 -7.36
N LEU A 51 22.50 -9.56 -6.05
CA LEU A 51 21.45 -9.37 -5.03
C LEU A 51 20.83 -7.98 -5.08
N LYS A 52 21.59 -6.96 -5.48
CA LYS A 52 21.04 -5.59 -5.57
C LYS A 52 19.85 -5.55 -6.54
N ASN A 53 19.95 -6.22 -7.68
CA ASN A 53 18.90 -6.21 -8.72
C ASN A 53 17.69 -7.07 -8.33
N LEU A 54 17.90 -8.12 -7.54
CA LEU A 54 16.85 -9.01 -7.08
C LEU A 54 15.94 -8.34 -6.05
N PHE A 55 16.52 -7.51 -5.17
CA PHE A 55 15.81 -6.86 -4.07
C PHE A 55 15.45 -5.39 -4.34
N TRP A 56 15.82 -4.82 -5.49
CA TRP A 56 15.52 -3.43 -5.85
C TRP A 56 14.00 -3.16 -6.00
N GLY A 57 13.51 -1.99 -5.58
CA GLY A 57 12.12 -1.53 -5.78
C GLY A 57 11.20 -1.57 -4.54
N SER A 58 9.89 -1.35 -4.71
CA SER A 58 8.95 -1.11 -3.59
C SER A 58 8.23 -2.35 -3.02
N GLY A 59 8.67 -3.56 -3.37
CA GLY A 59 8.27 -4.79 -2.65
C GLY A 59 7.52 -5.87 -3.45
N HIS A 60 7.50 -5.76 -4.79
CA HIS A 60 6.95 -6.75 -5.73
C HIS A 60 7.93 -7.06 -6.86
N SER A 61 9.23 -7.16 -6.55
CA SER A 61 10.26 -7.35 -7.57
C SER A 61 10.06 -8.71 -8.26
N PRO A 62 9.81 -8.76 -9.59
CA PRO A 62 9.58 -10.01 -10.32
C PRO A 62 10.74 -11.02 -10.15
N GLY A 63 11.96 -10.50 -9.97
CA GLY A 63 13.14 -11.31 -9.73
C GLY A 63 13.03 -12.24 -8.51
N ILE A 64 12.38 -11.80 -7.43
CA ILE A 64 12.20 -12.61 -6.20
C ILE A 64 11.34 -13.86 -6.48
N ARG A 65 10.35 -13.73 -7.37
CA ARG A 65 9.46 -14.84 -7.74
C ARG A 65 10.18 -15.94 -8.53
N ASN A 66 11.28 -15.58 -9.21
CA ASN A 66 12.05 -16.47 -10.07
C ASN A 66 13.33 -17.02 -9.40
N LEU A 67 13.42 -16.92 -8.07
CA LEU A 67 14.50 -17.53 -7.29
C LEU A 67 14.43 -19.05 -7.39
N LYS A 68 15.47 -19.65 -7.99
CA LYS A 68 15.65 -21.10 -8.04
C LYS A 68 16.31 -21.60 -6.76
N PHE A 69 15.71 -22.62 -6.18
CA PHE A 69 16.24 -23.33 -5.02
C PHE A 69 16.32 -24.82 -5.34
N PRO A 70 17.03 -25.63 -4.54
CA PRO A 70 16.83 -27.08 -4.58
C PRO A 70 15.36 -27.42 -4.30
N PRO A 71 14.82 -28.54 -4.83
CA PRO A 71 13.42 -28.93 -4.67
C PRO A 71 12.93 -28.91 -3.21
N SER A 72 13.81 -29.22 -2.25
CA SER A 72 13.53 -29.24 -0.81
C SER A 72 13.20 -27.87 -0.20
N ILE A 73 13.56 -26.76 -0.86
CA ILE A 73 13.28 -25.36 -0.45
C ILE A 73 12.38 -24.68 -1.49
N GLU A 74 12.44 -25.12 -2.74
CA GLU A 74 11.69 -24.53 -3.84
C GLU A 74 10.17 -24.69 -3.65
N ASP A 75 9.73 -25.75 -2.97
CA ASP A 75 8.33 -26.00 -2.70
C ASP A 75 7.88 -25.48 -1.32
N LEU A 76 7.52 -24.20 -1.25
CA LEU A 76 6.84 -23.60 -0.08
C LEU A 76 5.31 -23.58 -0.27
N GLN A 77 4.74 -24.46 -1.10
CA GLN A 77 3.31 -24.47 -1.37
C GLN A 77 2.47 -24.69 -0.10
N ASP A 78 2.90 -25.58 0.80
CA ASP A 78 2.16 -25.81 2.04
C ASP A 78 2.17 -24.59 2.97
N TYR A 79 3.27 -23.84 2.99
CA TYR A 79 3.33 -22.56 3.69
C TYR A 79 2.44 -21.51 3.01
N GLN A 80 2.34 -21.52 1.68
CA GLN A 80 1.42 -20.66 0.95
C GLN A 80 -0.04 -20.97 1.33
N ARG A 81 -0.44 -22.25 1.23
CA ARG A 81 -1.79 -22.73 1.59
C ARG A 81 -2.15 -22.37 3.03
N TYR A 82 -1.20 -22.48 3.95
CA TYR A 82 -1.38 -22.04 5.34
C TYR A 82 -1.78 -20.56 5.47
N HIS A 83 -1.21 -19.67 4.63
CA HIS A 83 -1.57 -18.24 4.62
C HIS A 83 -2.81 -17.92 3.80
N GLU A 84 -3.16 -18.74 2.81
CA GLU A 84 -4.40 -18.61 2.04
C GLU A 84 -5.61 -18.90 2.94
N GLY A 85 -5.54 -19.93 3.78
CA GLY A 85 -6.64 -20.36 4.64
C GLY A 85 -7.75 -21.06 3.86
N SER A 86 -8.87 -21.34 4.53
CA SER A 86 -9.91 -22.24 3.99
C SER A 86 -10.83 -21.61 2.94
N CYS A 87 -11.07 -20.30 3.01
CA CYS A 87 -11.96 -19.57 2.10
C CYS A 87 -11.33 -18.23 1.70
N PRO A 88 -10.23 -18.23 0.92
CA PRO A 88 -9.53 -17.01 0.55
C PRO A 88 -10.28 -16.18 -0.50
N THR A 89 -10.29 -14.87 -0.30
CA THR A 89 -10.54 -13.88 -1.37
C THR A 89 -9.33 -13.79 -2.31
N SER A 90 -9.53 -13.31 -3.55
CA SER A 90 -8.43 -13.06 -4.50
C SER A 90 -7.32 -12.20 -3.90
N LYS A 91 -7.66 -11.21 -3.06
CA LYS A 91 -6.66 -10.38 -2.39
C LYS A 91 -5.86 -11.13 -1.33
N GLN A 92 -6.48 -12.07 -0.62
CA GLN A 92 -5.78 -12.93 0.33
C GLN A 92 -4.82 -13.87 -0.39
N LEU A 93 -5.18 -14.42 -1.54
CA LEU A 93 -4.27 -15.22 -2.38
C LEU A 93 -3.03 -14.40 -2.80
N GLU A 94 -3.21 -13.19 -3.31
CA GLU A 94 -2.10 -12.29 -3.66
C GLU A 94 -1.20 -11.96 -2.46
N ASN A 95 -1.81 -11.74 -1.29
CA ASN A 95 -1.09 -11.45 -0.05
C ASN A 95 -0.28 -12.66 0.42
N ALA A 96 -0.84 -13.88 0.33
CA ALA A 96 -0.15 -15.12 0.66
C ALA A 96 1.06 -15.33 -0.26
N GLN A 97 0.90 -15.20 -1.58
CA GLN A 97 2.01 -15.25 -2.54
C GLN A 97 3.10 -14.20 -2.23
N SER A 98 2.68 -12.99 -1.87
CA SER A 98 3.60 -11.91 -1.50
C SER A 98 4.35 -12.23 -0.20
N ASN A 99 3.70 -12.84 0.79
CA ASN A 99 4.33 -13.29 2.02
C ASN A 99 5.40 -14.36 1.74
N VAL A 100 5.04 -15.41 1.00
CA VAL A 100 5.96 -16.47 0.58
C VAL A 100 7.16 -15.90 -0.17
N SER A 101 6.94 -14.94 -1.07
CA SER A 101 8.02 -14.27 -1.81
C SER A 101 9.04 -13.58 -0.89
N ARG A 102 8.59 -12.96 0.21
CA ARG A 102 9.48 -12.31 1.19
C ARG A 102 10.27 -13.33 2.01
N VAL A 103 9.64 -14.46 2.35
CA VAL A 103 10.32 -15.59 3.01
C VAL A 103 11.36 -16.21 2.07
N ARG A 104 11.03 -16.46 0.80
CA ARG A 104 11.99 -16.91 -0.22
C ARG A 104 13.18 -15.97 -0.34
N SER A 105 12.93 -14.66 -0.34
CA SER A 105 14.01 -13.66 -0.38
C SER A 105 14.96 -13.78 0.80
N PHE A 106 14.42 -13.97 2.01
CA PHE A 106 15.21 -14.15 3.22
C PHE A 106 16.01 -15.45 3.22
N ILE A 107 15.37 -16.56 2.83
CA ILE A 107 16.04 -17.85 2.68
C ILE A 107 17.17 -17.74 1.66
N PHE A 108 16.95 -17.11 0.51
CA PHE A 108 17.98 -16.90 -0.51
C PHE A 108 19.18 -16.11 0.02
N TYR A 109 18.91 -15.05 0.78
CA TYR A 109 19.95 -14.23 1.39
C TYR A 109 20.83 -15.06 2.35
N LEU A 110 20.24 -15.91 3.20
CA LEU A 110 20.99 -16.75 4.13
C LEU A 110 21.66 -17.95 3.46
N ALA A 111 21.05 -18.49 2.40
CA ALA A 111 21.57 -19.60 1.61
C ALA A 111 22.75 -19.21 0.71
N LYS A 112 23.00 -17.91 0.52
CA LYS A 112 24.05 -17.44 -0.37
C LYS A 112 25.42 -17.96 0.07
N GLY A 113 26.09 -18.68 -0.83
CA GLY A 113 27.43 -19.24 -0.59
C GLY A 113 27.43 -20.56 0.20
N GLN A 114 26.27 -21.13 0.48
CA GLN A 114 26.12 -22.41 1.18
C GLN A 114 25.95 -23.56 0.18
N THR A 115 26.50 -24.73 0.51
CA THR A 115 26.49 -25.93 -0.34
C THR A 115 25.43 -26.95 0.09
N GLU A 116 25.17 -27.08 1.39
CA GLU A 116 24.24 -28.08 1.95
C GLU A 116 22.86 -27.52 2.28
N LEU A 117 22.17 -27.00 1.26
CA LEU A 117 20.88 -26.34 1.42
C LEU A 117 19.76 -27.28 1.91
N PHE A 118 19.79 -28.55 1.53
CA PHE A 118 18.77 -29.53 1.91
C PHE A 118 18.65 -29.76 3.43
N SER A 119 19.75 -29.53 4.17
CA SER A 119 19.82 -29.73 5.62
C SER A 119 19.14 -28.61 6.42
N TRP A 120 18.86 -27.47 5.78
CA TRP A 120 18.38 -26.22 6.38
C TRP A 120 19.31 -25.58 7.43
N LEU A 121 20.49 -26.15 7.68
CA LEU A 121 21.42 -25.66 8.72
C LEU A 121 21.90 -24.22 8.50
N PHE A 122 21.88 -23.73 7.25
CA PHE A 122 22.19 -22.33 6.93
C PHE A 122 21.29 -21.31 7.63
N LEU A 123 20.09 -21.71 8.09
CA LEU A 123 19.21 -20.87 8.90
C LEU A 123 19.78 -20.57 10.30
N ARG A 124 20.80 -21.32 10.77
CA ARG A 124 21.54 -21.02 12.01
C ARG A 124 22.45 -19.79 11.88
N ASN A 125 22.55 -19.17 10.70
CA ASN A 125 23.39 -17.98 10.49
C ASN A 125 22.82 -16.73 11.18
N ILE A 126 23.04 -16.62 12.50
CA ILE A 126 22.55 -15.53 13.35
C ILE A 126 23.05 -14.16 12.90
N ASP A 127 24.33 -14.08 12.52
CA ASP A 127 24.94 -12.84 12.02
C ASP A 127 24.26 -12.36 10.72
N GLY A 128 23.99 -13.30 9.80
CA GLY A 128 23.22 -13.03 8.59
C GLY A 128 21.84 -12.47 8.91
N ILE A 129 21.11 -13.08 9.84
CA ILE A 129 19.78 -12.62 10.26
C ILE A 129 19.83 -11.20 10.80
N GLN A 130 20.79 -10.90 11.67
CA GLN A 130 20.96 -9.56 12.26
C GLN A 130 21.30 -8.50 11.20
N LYS A 131 22.09 -8.87 10.19
CA LYS A 131 22.48 -7.98 9.08
C LYS A 131 21.39 -7.81 8.01
N TYR A 132 20.35 -8.65 7.99
CA TYR A 132 19.35 -8.64 6.93
C TYR A 132 18.60 -7.32 6.82
N THR A 133 18.28 -6.67 7.94
CA THR A 133 17.64 -5.35 7.94
C THR A 133 18.48 -4.30 7.21
N ALA A 134 19.77 -4.24 7.54
CA ALA A 134 20.72 -3.32 6.90
C ALA A 134 20.88 -3.67 5.41
N HIS A 135 20.89 -4.96 5.07
CA HIS A 135 20.89 -5.39 3.67
C HIS A 135 19.67 -4.86 2.91
N LEU A 136 18.45 -5.01 3.44
CA LEU A 136 17.23 -4.48 2.82
C LEU A 136 17.30 -2.96 2.59
N GLN A 137 17.85 -2.21 3.54
CA GLN A 137 18.04 -0.77 3.38
C GLN A 137 19.10 -0.43 2.32
N SER A 138 20.19 -1.20 2.27
CA SER A 138 21.27 -1.00 1.28
C SER A 138 20.82 -1.23 -0.17
N VAL A 139 19.76 -2.02 -0.37
CA VAL A 139 19.13 -2.26 -1.68
C VAL A 139 17.92 -1.36 -1.93
N GLY A 140 17.79 -0.27 -1.16
CA GLY A 140 16.80 0.79 -1.39
C GLY A 140 15.43 0.59 -0.74
N LYS A 141 15.23 -0.41 0.14
CA LYS A 141 13.97 -0.53 0.89
C LYS A 141 13.92 0.52 2.00
N THR A 142 12.76 1.15 2.16
CA THR A 142 12.51 2.02 3.33
C THR A 142 12.48 1.19 4.62
N ILE A 143 12.70 1.84 5.76
CA ILE A 143 12.69 1.16 7.07
C ILE A 143 11.33 0.52 7.39
N THR A 144 10.23 1.11 6.94
CA THR A 144 8.87 0.55 7.13
C THR A 144 8.69 -0.71 6.29
N THR A 145 9.19 -0.72 5.06
CA THR A 145 9.21 -1.92 4.21
C THR A 145 10.09 -3.01 4.81
N ALA A 146 11.28 -2.67 5.30
CA ALA A 146 12.18 -3.64 5.94
C ALA A 146 11.54 -4.26 7.19
N HIS A 147 10.92 -3.44 8.05
CA HIS A 147 10.18 -3.92 9.22
C HIS A 147 9.02 -4.84 8.83
N PHE A 148 8.29 -4.52 7.75
CA PHE A 148 7.23 -5.37 7.22
C PHE A 148 7.76 -6.74 6.74
N TYR A 149 8.91 -6.76 6.07
CA TYR A 149 9.58 -8.02 5.70
C TYR A 149 9.92 -8.85 6.94
N LEU A 150 10.51 -8.25 7.97
CA LEU A 150 10.84 -8.95 9.22
C LEU A 150 9.60 -9.55 9.89
N ARG A 151 8.47 -8.83 9.91
CA ARG A 151 7.20 -9.33 10.45
C ARG A 151 6.66 -10.54 9.67
N ASN A 152 6.80 -10.55 8.35
CA ASN A 152 6.44 -11.69 7.50
C ASN A 152 7.36 -12.88 7.79
N ILE A 153 8.68 -12.62 7.83
CA ILE A 153 9.70 -13.63 8.14
C ILE A 153 9.47 -14.22 9.53
N GLN A 154 9.07 -13.45 10.54
CA GLN A 154 8.79 -13.95 11.89
C GLN A 154 7.72 -15.05 11.92
N GLN A 155 6.78 -15.06 10.98
CA GLN A 155 5.73 -16.09 10.90
C GLN A 155 6.28 -17.41 10.34
N PHE A 156 7.32 -17.37 9.52
CA PHE A 156 7.91 -18.57 8.90
C PHE A 156 8.50 -19.55 9.92
N PRO A 157 9.43 -19.19 10.83
CA PRO A 157 9.94 -20.13 11.82
C PRO A 157 8.85 -20.64 12.77
N LYS A 158 7.78 -19.89 13.01
CA LYS A 158 6.64 -20.39 13.82
C LYS A 158 5.95 -21.57 13.15
N TYR A 159 5.60 -21.42 11.87
CA TYR A 159 5.06 -22.51 11.05
C TYR A 159 6.06 -23.65 10.89
N PHE A 160 7.29 -23.31 10.47
CA PHE A 160 8.33 -24.27 10.14
C PHE A 160 8.71 -25.16 11.32
N ARG A 161 8.65 -24.66 12.56
CA ARG A 161 8.86 -25.45 13.78
C ARG A 161 7.86 -26.61 13.90
N GLU A 162 6.62 -26.41 13.47
CA GLU A 162 5.52 -27.38 13.57
C GLU A 162 5.46 -28.30 12.35
N THR A 163 6.11 -27.90 11.24
CA THR A 163 6.11 -28.62 9.96
C THR A 163 7.53 -28.85 9.44
N LEU A 164 8.45 -29.24 10.31
CA LEU A 164 9.84 -29.52 9.95
C LEU A 164 9.87 -30.61 8.85
N PRO A 165 10.46 -30.34 7.67
CA PRO A 165 10.62 -31.37 6.64
C PRO A 165 11.43 -32.56 7.18
N ALA A 166 11.11 -33.79 6.76
CA ALA A 166 11.79 -34.99 7.25
C ALA A 166 13.31 -34.97 7.00
N GLN A 167 13.73 -34.33 5.91
CA GLN A 167 15.13 -34.12 5.53
C GLN A 167 15.84 -32.96 6.26
N SER A 168 15.11 -32.19 7.08
CA SER A 168 15.68 -31.10 7.85
C SER A 168 16.56 -31.64 8.98
N HIS A 169 17.77 -31.10 9.12
CA HIS A 169 18.65 -31.40 10.25
C HIS A 169 18.52 -30.37 11.38
N LEU A 170 17.56 -29.44 11.27
CA LEU A 170 17.25 -28.49 12.32
C LEU A 170 16.38 -29.13 13.39
N THR A 171 16.73 -28.88 14.65
CA THR A 171 15.88 -29.19 15.79
C THR A 171 14.85 -28.07 16.02
N ALA A 172 13.78 -28.36 16.77
CA ALA A 172 12.83 -27.32 17.19
C ALA A 172 13.51 -26.17 17.95
N MET A 173 14.56 -26.48 18.74
CA MET A 173 15.34 -25.48 19.47
C MET A 173 16.19 -24.59 18.55
N ASP A 174 16.68 -25.12 17.42
CA ASP A 174 17.37 -24.32 16.40
C ASP A 174 16.42 -23.29 15.78
N VAL A 175 15.18 -23.68 15.51
CA VAL A 175 14.15 -22.78 14.95
C VAL A 175 13.79 -21.68 15.96
N VAL A 176 13.69 -22.01 17.25
CA VAL A 176 13.52 -21.02 18.32
C VAL A 176 14.72 -20.06 18.38
N SER A 177 15.94 -20.60 18.28
CA SER A 177 17.17 -19.82 18.30
C SER A 177 17.28 -18.86 17.11
N MET A 178 16.74 -19.22 15.94
CA MET A 178 16.60 -18.34 14.77
C MET A 178 15.52 -17.26 14.96
N LEU A 179 14.39 -17.60 15.60
CA LEU A 179 13.28 -16.67 15.83
C LEU A 179 13.66 -15.51 16.77
N CYS A 180 14.53 -15.76 17.75
CA CYS A 180 14.99 -14.75 18.70
C CYS A 180 15.67 -13.53 18.02
N PRO A 181 16.71 -13.68 17.18
CA PRO A 181 17.31 -12.58 16.42
C PRO A 181 16.33 -11.86 15.50
N VAL A 182 15.41 -12.56 14.83
CA VAL A 182 14.38 -11.93 13.99
C VAL A 182 13.50 -11.01 14.84
N THR A 183 13.05 -11.50 16.00
CA THR A 183 12.23 -10.74 16.95
C THR A 183 12.99 -9.53 17.48
N LYS A 184 14.28 -9.69 17.79
CA LYS A 184 15.15 -8.58 18.18
C LYS A 184 15.24 -7.50 17.08
N CYS A 185 15.45 -7.89 15.82
CA CYS A 185 15.50 -6.94 14.70
C CYS A 185 14.18 -6.16 14.55
N ILE A 186 13.03 -6.79 14.78
CA ILE A 186 11.72 -6.13 14.77
C ILE A 186 11.65 -5.07 15.87
N THR A 187 12.05 -5.43 17.09
CA THR A 187 12.05 -4.50 18.23
C THR A 187 12.99 -3.32 17.96
N ASP A 188 14.23 -3.59 17.55
CA ASP A 188 15.26 -2.58 17.32
C ASP A 188 14.86 -1.58 16.21
N THR A 189 14.10 -2.03 15.20
CA THR A 189 13.62 -1.16 14.11
C THR A 189 12.36 -0.37 14.43
N THR A 190 11.64 -0.71 15.50
CA THR A 190 10.33 -0.12 15.82
C THR A 190 10.40 1.39 16.00
N ARG A 191 11.41 1.90 16.71
CA ARG A 191 11.60 3.35 16.89
C ARG A 191 11.81 4.07 15.55
N ASN A 192 12.64 3.51 14.68
CA ASN A 192 12.93 4.12 13.38
C ASN A 192 11.71 4.10 12.45
N VAL A 193 10.87 3.07 12.54
CA VAL A 193 9.57 3.01 11.85
C VAL A 193 8.67 4.16 12.31
N VAL A 194 8.54 4.38 13.62
CA VAL A 194 7.72 5.47 14.16
C VAL A 194 8.24 6.83 13.71
N LEU A 195 9.55 7.07 13.80
CA LEU A 195 10.15 8.33 13.33
C LEU A 195 9.91 8.57 11.83
N HIS A 196 10.07 7.53 11.00
CA HIS A 196 9.76 7.62 9.58
C HIS A 196 8.28 7.90 9.32
N GLN A 197 7.36 7.25 10.04
CA GLN A 197 5.92 7.50 9.91
C GLN A 197 5.54 8.92 10.31
N LEU A 198 6.16 9.48 11.35
CA LEU A 198 5.97 10.87 11.76
C LEU A 198 6.46 11.84 10.69
N ALA A 199 7.65 11.59 10.11
CA ALA A 199 8.19 12.39 9.01
C ALA A 199 7.27 12.34 7.78
N VAL A 200 6.79 11.15 7.39
CA VAL A 200 5.83 10.98 6.29
C VAL A 200 4.52 11.70 6.60
N LYS A 201 4.00 11.64 7.84
CA LYS A 201 2.79 12.34 8.24
C LYS A 201 2.96 13.86 8.16
N SER A 202 4.09 14.39 8.63
CA SER A 202 4.42 15.82 8.54
C SER A 202 4.49 16.26 7.07
N HIS A 203 5.18 15.49 6.22
CA HIS A 203 5.26 15.77 4.79
C HIS A 203 3.91 15.73 4.07
N LYS A 204 3.07 14.74 4.41
CA LYS A 204 1.68 14.66 3.90
C LYS A 204 0.86 15.85 4.37
N LYS A 205 1.02 16.29 5.64
CA LYS A 205 0.35 17.47 6.17
C LYS A 205 0.73 18.75 5.43
N ALA A 206 1.99 18.90 5.04
CA ALA A 206 2.45 20.03 4.25
C ALA A 206 1.83 20.08 2.83
N ARG A 207 1.24 18.98 2.36
CA ARG A 207 0.57 18.86 1.06
C ARG A 207 -0.96 18.75 1.18
N ILE A 208 -1.53 19.11 2.33
CA ILE A 208 -2.98 19.12 2.50
C ILE A 208 -3.58 20.15 1.53
N ILE A 209 -4.66 19.75 0.85
CA ILE A 209 -5.41 20.59 -0.07
C ILE A 209 -6.01 21.75 0.72
N SER A 210 -5.88 22.97 0.20
CA SER A 210 -6.42 24.15 0.89
C SER A 210 -7.95 24.12 0.91
N CYS A 211 -8.57 24.74 1.92
CA CYS A 211 -10.04 24.85 1.95
C CYS A 211 -10.60 25.56 0.70
N LYS A 212 -9.82 26.49 0.11
CA LYS A 212 -10.21 27.19 -1.12
C LYS A 212 -10.26 26.24 -2.32
N ASP A 213 -9.27 25.36 -2.45
CA ASP A 213 -9.23 24.39 -3.55
C ASP A 213 -10.28 23.30 -3.38
N LEU A 214 -10.58 22.89 -2.14
CA LEU A 214 -11.68 21.97 -1.84
C LEU A 214 -13.03 22.58 -2.25
N LYS A 215 -13.31 23.83 -1.88
CA LYS A 215 -14.52 24.54 -2.31
C LYS A 215 -14.62 24.64 -3.83
N ARG A 216 -13.52 24.99 -4.51
CA ARG A 216 -13.47 25.03 -5.97
C ARG A 216 -13.77 23.65 -6.60
N CYS A 217 -13.28 22.58 -5.98
CA CYS A 217 -13.59 21.22 -6.42
C CYS A 217 -15.08 20.90 -6.25
N GLN A 218 -15.67 21.28 -5.12
CA GLN A 218 -17.09 21.09 -4.83
C GLN A 218 -17.96 21.85 -5.82
N GLU A 219 -17.77 23.16 -5.92
CA GLU A 219 -18.51 24.03 -6.85
C GLU A 219 -18.37 23.57 -8.31
N GLY A 220 -17.16 23.19 -8.72
CA GLY A 220 -16.90 22.68 -10.06
C GLY A 220 -17.60 21.35 -10.33
N ALA A 221 -17.65 20.45 -9.36
CA ALA A 221 -18.36 19.19 -9.49
C ALA A 221 -19.88 19.39 -9.50
N THR A 222 -20.43 20.25 -8.64
CA THR A 222 -21.86 20.59 -8.60
C THR A 222 -22.35 21.15 -9.93
N LEU A 223 -21.51 21.90 -10.65
CA LEU A 223 -21.85 22.37 -12.00
C LEU A 223 -21.69 21.28 -13.07
N ARG A 224 -20.58 20.54 -13.05
CA ARG A 224 -20.20 19.63 -14.15
C ARG A 224 -20.89 18.28 -14.12
N ILE A 225 -21.26 17.78 -12.94
CA ILE A 225 -21.92 16.47 -12.81
C ILE A 225 -23.26 16.45 -13.55
N PRO A 226 -24.18 17.42 -13.35
CA PRO A 226 -25.42 17.48 -14.12
C PRO A 226 -25.19 17.52 -15.63
N GLU A 227 -24.29 18.39 -16.13
CA GLU A 227 -23.97 18.49 -17.56
C GLU A 227 -23.45 17.17 -18.15
N LEU A 228 -22.67 16.42 -17.38
CA LEU A 228 -22.16 15.12 -17.79
C LEU A 228 -23.25 14.05 -17.81
N LEU A 229 -24.22 14.12 -16.89
CA LEU A 229 -25.38 13.24 -16.88
C LEU A 229 -26.28 13.51 -18.08
N ASP A 230 -26.55 14.79 -18.40
CA ASP A 230 -27.31 15.18 -19.60
C ASP A 230 -26.62 14.64 -20.87
N ALA A 231 -25.29 14.83 -20.99
CA ALA A 231 -24.54 14.30 -22.13
C ALA A 231 -24.51 12.76 -22.21
N LEU A 232 -24.56 12.08 -21.05
CA LEU A 232 -24.61 10.61 -20.99
C LEU A 232 -25.99 10.06 -21.38
N GLU A 233 -27.06 10.82 -21.12
CA GLU A 233 -28.43 10.50 -21.57
C GLU A 233 -28.54 10.60 -23.09
N GLU A 234 -27.88 11.58 -23.71
CA GLU A 234 -27.84 11.73 -25.17
C GLU A 234 -26.91 10.71 -25.85
N ASN A 235 -25.69 10.54 -25.33
CA ASN A 235 -24.67 9.69 -25.95
C ASN A 235 -23.83 8.95 -24.90
N HIS A 236 -24.18 7.69 -24.64
CA HIS A 236 -23.54 6.89 -23.62
C HIS A 236 -22.14 6.40 -24.04
N THR A 237 -21.12 7.23 -23.84
CA THR A 237 -19.71 6.89 -24.15
C THR A 237 -18.89 6.54 -22.91
N LEU A 238 -17.86 5.71 -23.10
CA LEU A 238 -16.91 5.36 -22.03
C LEU A 238 -16.16 6.59 -21.50
N SER A 239 -15.78 7.55 -22.36
CA SER A 239 -15.09 8.78 -21.98
C SER A 239 -15.92 9.63 -21.01
N LEU A 240 -17.22 9.77 -21.28
CA LEU A 240 -18.13 10.50 -20.40
C LEU A 240 -18.29 9.80 -19.04
N ARG A 241 -18.33 8.46 -19.00
CA ARG A 241 -18.32 7.70 -17.74
C ARG A 241 -17.07 7.97 -16.89
N TYR A 242 -15.88 7.95 -17.50
CA TYR A 242 -14.64 8.32 -16.82
C TYR A 242 -14.67 9.75 -16.28
N ARG A 243 -15.23 10.70 -17.04
CA ARG A 243 -15.36 12.09 -16.58
C ARG A 243 -16.33 12.21 -15.42
N PHE A 244 -17.52 11.60 -15.51
CA PHE A 244 -18.50 11.60 -14.42
C PHE A 244 -17.89 11.06 -13.13
N TYR A 245 -17.29 9.86 -13.16
CA TYR A 245 -16.60 9.30 -11.99
C TYR A 245 -15.45 10.19 -11.50
N GLY A 246 -14.71 10.79 -12.44
CA GLY A 246 -13.62 11.72 -12.16
C GLY A 246 -14.04 13.01 -11.46
N TYR A 247 -15.29 13.45 -11.56
CA TYR A 247 -15.85 14.55 -10.76
C TYR A 247 -16.53 14.05 -9.48
N PHE A 248 -17.27 12.95 -9.56
CA PHE A 248 -18.03 12.40 -8.43
C PHE A 248 -17.11 11.89 -7.30
N ALA A 249 -16.04 11.17 -7.63
CA ALA A 249 -15.12 10.61 -6.64
C ALA A 249 -14.39 11.68 -5.81
N PRO A 250 -13.78 12.73 -6.39
CA PRO A 250 -13.17 13.80 -5.59
C PRO A 250 -14.22 14.66 -4.87
N PHE A 251 -15.42 14.84 -5.44
CA PHE A 251 -16.52 15.52 -4.76
C PHE A 251 -16.89 14.81 -3.46
N THR A 252 -17.24 13.53 -3.53
CA THR A 252 -17.58 12.70 -2.36
C THR A 252 -16.43 12.60 -1.36
N ALA A 253 -15.19 12.48 -1.82
CA ALA A 253 -14.01 12.50 -0.94
C ALA A 253 -13.73 13.87 -0.30
N SER A 254 -14.30 14.96 -0.84
CA SER A 254 -14.16 16.31 -0.26
C SER A 254 -15.19 16.60 0.83
N ILE A 255 -16.39 16.00 0.73
CA ILE A 255 -17.49 16.18 1.69
C ILE A 255 -17.53 15.06 2.75
N THR A 256 -16.94 13.89 2.45
CA THR A 256 -16.87 12.75 3.37
C THR A 256 -15.42 12.35 3.68
N VAL A 257 -15.21 11.65 4.79
CA VAL A 257 -13.89 11.11 5.17
C VAL A 257 -13.65 9.71 4.56
N ILE A 258 -14.31 9.40 3.45
CA ILE A 258 -14.27 8.08 2.83
C ILE A 258 -13.00 7.93 1.99
N ALA A 259 -12.27 6.83 2.20
CA ALA A 259 -11.10 6.52 1.39
C ALA A 259 -11.51 6.13 -0.04
N GLN A 260 -10.68 6.49 -1.04
CA GLN A 260 -10.95 6.17 -2.46
C GLN A 260 -11.28 4.69 -2.71
N GLY A 261 -10.58 3.77 -2.04
CA GLY A 261 -10.83 2.33 -2.19
C GLY A 261 -12.16 1.83 -1.63
N VAL A 262 -12.92 2.70 -0.94
CA VAL A 262 -14.30 2.44 -0.49
C VAL A 262 -15.29 2.97 -1.52
N LEU A 263 -15.01 4.10 -2.19
CA LEU A 263 -15.86 4.72 -3.21
C LEU A 263 -16.00 3.87 -4.50
N GLY A 264 -15.07 2.95 -4.75
CA GLY A 264 -15.14 2.00 -5.88
C GLY A 264 -16.01 0.76 -5.62
N ASN A 265 -16.38 0.49 -4.37
CA ASN A 265 -17.08 -0.73 -3.96
C ASN A 265 -18.59 -0.63 -3.68
N PRO A 266 -19.28 0.53 -3.70
CA PRO A 266 -20.70 0.53 -3.40
C PRO A 266 -21.48 -0.37 -4.37
N TRP A 267 -22.40 -1.16 -3.81
CA TRP A 267 -23.33 -1.98 -4.58
C TRP A 267 -24.58 -1.17 -4.91
N VAL A 268 -25.24 -1.51 -6.02
CA VAL A 268 -26.49 -0.85 -6.43
C VAL A 268 -27.55 -0.98 -5.32
N CYS A 269 -27.66 -2.17 -4.72
CA CYS A 269 -28.60 -2.39 -3.61
C CYS A 269 -28.31 -1.51 -2.39
N GLU A 270 -27.06 -1.12 -2.12
CA GLU A 270 -26.73 -0.23 -0.99
C GLU A 270 -27.24 1.20 -1.23
N VAL A 271 -27.35 1.61 -2.50
CA VAL A 271 -27.96 2.90 -2.88
C VAL A 271 -29.48 2.80 -2.87
N GLU A 272 -30.05 1.70 -3.35
CA GLU A 272 -31.50 1.45 -3.32
C GLU A 272 -32.02 1.39 -1.87
N GLU A 273 -31.33 0.67 -0.97
CA GLU A 273 -31.64 0.63 0.46
C GLU A 273 -31.60 2.04 1.09
N ALA A 274 -30.67 2.90 0.66
CA ALA A 274 -30.59 4.28 1.14
C ALA A 274 -31.80 5.11 0.68
N ALA A 275 -32.28 4.88 -0.55
CA ALA A 275 -33.49 5.51 -1.06
C ALA A 275 -34.75 5.05 -0.32
N GLU A 276 -34.87 3.73 -0.04
CA GLU A 276 -35.99 3.16 0.71
C GLU A 276 -36.03 3.60 2.17
N ALA A 277 -34.86 3.80 2.79
CA ALA A 277 -34.75 4.22 4.18
C ALA A 277 -35.04 5.71 4.41
N HIS A 278 -34.98 6.54 3.35
CA HIS A 278 -35.17 7.99 3.43
C HIS A 278 -36.62 8.35 3.79
N LYS A 279 -36.79 9.25 4.74
CA LYS A 279 -38.11 9.70 5.22
C LYS A 279 -38.39 11.14 4.80
N PRO A 280 -39.66 11.50 4.56
CA PRO A 280 -40.04 12.88 4.33
C PRO A 280 -39.60 13.77 5.51
N GLY A 281 -38.72 14.73 5.23
CA GLY A 281 -38.14 15.64 6.22
C GLY A 281 -36.67 15.37 6.57
N ASP A 282 -36.07 14.28 6.07
CA ASP A 282 -34.64 14.04 6.22
C ASP A 282 -33.82 15.02 5.36
N GLU A 283 -32.68 15.50 5.88
CA GLU A 283 -31.80 16.45 5.19
C GLU A 283 -31.01 15.82 4.02
N GLY A 284 -30.99 14.49 3.92
CA GLY A 284 -30.25 13.78 2.88
C GLY A 284 -30.36 12.25 3.00
N PHE A 285 -29.40 11.57 2.36
CA PHE A 285 -29.35 10.13 2.21
C PHE A 285 -28.05 9.57 2.80
N VAL A 286 -28.14 8.42 3.48
CA VAL A 286 -26.98 7.73 4.04
C VAL A 286 -26.79 6.38 3.35
N ILE A 287 -25.76 6.29 2.52
CA ILE A 287 -25.39 5.04 1.83
C ILE A 287 -24.44 4.24 2.72
N SER A 288 -24.81 2.99 2.98
CA SER A 288 -24.07 2.07 3.85
C SER A 288 -23.24 1.08 3.03
N ILE A 289 -21.93 1.32 2.95
CA ILE A 289 -20.98 0.54 2.15
C ILE A 289 -20.39 -0.58 3.00
N ARG A 290 -20.86 -1.81 2.76
CA ARG A 290 -20.51 -3.00 3.54
C ARG A 290 -19.17 -3.58 3.10
N GLU A 291 -18.93 -3.68 1.80
CA GLU A 291 -17.73 -4.37 1.29
C GLU A 291 -16.53 -3.42 1.18
N HIS A 292 -15.65 -3.44 2.19
CA HIS A 292 -14.39 -2.70 2.13
C HIS A 292 -13.31 -3.30 3.05
N LYS A 293 -12.04 -3.04 2.73
CA LYS A 293 -10.86 -3.66 3.37
C LYS A 293 -10.86 -3.62 4.91
N THR A 294 -11.43 -2.58 5.50
CA THR A 294 -11.38 -2.33 6.94
C THR A 294 -12.68 -2.67 7.68
N ASN A 295 -13.67 -3.26 6.99
CA ASN A 295 -14.99 -3.57 7.58
C ASN A 295 -14.85 -4.43 8.84
N LYS A 296 -14.00 -5.47 8.81
CA LYS A 296 -13.75 -6.33 9.98
C LYS A 296 -13.37 -5.56 11.26
N SER A 297 -12.73 -4.40 11.14
CA SER A 297 -12.25 -3.61 12.28
C SER A 297 -13.09 -2.37 12.58
N PHE A 298 -13.75 -1.79 11.58
CA PHE A 298 -14.44 -0.51 11.70
C PHE A 298 -15.94 -0.59 11.38
N GLY A 299 -16.45 -1.76 11.03
CA GLY A 299 -17.83 -1.96 10.62
C GLY A 299 -18.11 -1.33 9.25
N VAL A 300 -19.39 -1.08 8.98
CA VAL A 300 -19.89 -0.52 7.72
C VAL A 300 -19.42 0.93 7.55
N ALA A 301 -19.00 1.29 6.34
CA ALA A 301 -18.66 2.69 6.02
C ALA A 301 -19.93 3.43 5.58
N GLN A 302 -20.09 4.69 5.98
CA GLN A 302 -21.28 5.47 5.68
C GLN A 302 -20.92 6.72 4.87
N MET A 303 -21.68 6.96 3.81
CA MET A 303 -21.59 8.16 2.96
C MET A 303 -22.89 8.94 3.06
N PHE A 304 -22.80 10.18 3.53
CA PHE A 304 -23.93 11.11 3.49
C PHE A 304 -23.89 11.91 2.20
N LEU A 305 -25.04 12.03 1.54
CA LEU A 305 -25.27 12.88 0.38
C LEU A 305 -26.52 13.73 0.59
N GLU A 306 -26.47 14.99 0.20
CA GLU A 306 -27.65 15.84 0.15
C GLU A 306 -28.61 15.36 -0.96
N THR A 307 -29.86 15.86 -0.94
CA THR A 307 -30.89 15.44 -1.91
C THR A 307 -30.46 15.58 -3.37
N ASP A 308 -29.86 16.72 -3.73
CA ASP A 308 -29.44 16.96 -5.12
C ASP A 308 -28.24 16.09 -5.53
N GLU A 309 -27.34 15.83 -4.58
CA GLU A 309 -26.17 14.96 -4.79
C GLU A 309 -26.59 13.50 -4.97
N PHE A 310 -27.57 13.04 -4.18
CA PHE A 310 -28.13 11.71 -4.29
C PHE A 310 -28.88 11.52 -5.61
N ARG A 311 -29.61 12.54 -6.09
CA ARG A 311 -30.25 12.52 -7.41
C ARG A 311 -29.27 12.31 -8.56
N TRP A 312 -28.01 12.74 -8.44
CA TRP A 312 -26.98 12.42 -9.43
C TRP A 312 -26.71 10.91 -9.51
N LEU A 313 -26.69 10.22 -8.36
CA LEU A 313 -26.56 8.77 -8.32
C LEU A 313 -27.80 8.07 -8.88
N GLU A 314 -29.00 8.55 -8.57
CA GLU A 314 -30.24 7.98 -9.13
C GLU A 314 -30.24 8.06 -10.67
N ARG A 315 -29.92 9.23 -11.23
CA ARG A 315 -29.78 9.43 -12.68
C ARG A 315 -28.72 8.51 -13.28
N TRP A 316 -27.57 8.39 -12.61
CA TRP A 316 -26.50 7.48 -13.03
C TRP A 316 -26.96 6.00 -13.03
N LEU A 317 -27.71 5.57 -12.03
CA LEU A 317 -28.23 4.19 -11.95
C LEU A 317 -29.24 3.90 -13.07
N GLN A 318 -30.07 4.88 -13.46
CA GLN A 318 -30.96 4.74 -14.62
C GLN A 318 -30.17 4.53 -15.91
N LEU A 319 -29.12 5.34 -16.14
CA LEU A 319 -28.20 5.19 -17.27
C LEU A 319 -27.46 3.85 -17.29
N ARG A 320 -27.10 3.35 -16.10
CA ARG A 320 -26.47 2.05 -15.92
C ARG A 320 -27.39 0.90 -16.30
N VAL A 321 -28.67 0.95 -15.91
CA VAL A 321 -29.69 -0.05 -16.29
C VAL A 321 -29.85 -0.09 -17.81
N ALA A 322 -29.94 1.08 -18.46
CA ALA A 322 -30.00 1.18 -19.92
C ALA A 322 -28.77 0.55 -20.61
N SER A 323 -27.62 0.59 -19.94
CA SER A 323 -26.34 0.05 -20.42
C SER A 323 -26.15 -1.46 -20.19
N LYS A 324 -27.16 -2.18 -19.66
CA LYS A 324 -27.19 -3.65 -19.45
C LYS A 324 -25.94 -4.24 -18.79
N GLN A 325 -25.43 -3.58 -17.75
CA GLN A 325 -24.21 -4.03 -17.09
C GLN A 325 -24.45 -5.26 -16.21
N PRO A 326 -23.60 -6.30 -16.29
CA PRO A 326 -23.82 -7.56 -15.58
C PRO A 326 -23.31 -7.56 -14.14
N ASN A 327 -22.42 -6.63 -13.75
CA ASN A 327 -21.99 -6.51 -12.35
C ASN A 327 -23.09 -5.88 -11.50
N GLN A 328 -22.89 -5.79 -10.18
CA GLN A 328 -23.84 -5.15 -9.25
C GLN A 328 -23.22 -3.92 -8.55
N LEU A 329 -22.11 -3.43 -9.09
CA LEU A 329 -21.42 -2.25 -8.57
C LEU A 329 -22.07 -0.99 -9.13
N VAL A 330 -22.12 0.06 -8.30
CA VAL A 330 -22.61 1.39 -8.71
C VAL A 330 -21.76 1.92 -9.86
N PHE A 331 -20.43 1.91 -9.72
CA PHE A 331 -19.51 2.36 -10.76
C PHE A 331 -18.90 1.18 -11.52
N PHE A 332 -18.76 1.34 -12.84
CA PHE A 332 -18.21 0.32 -13.72
C PHE A 332 -17.44 0.97 -14.87
N MET A 333 -16.20 0.50 -15.08
CA MET A 333 -15.31 1.00 -16.14
C MET A 333 -15.15 -0.06 -17.24
N ALA A 334 -14.17 0.08 -18.14
CA ALA A 334 -13.96 -0.85 -19.26
C ALA A 334 -13.51 -2.29 -18.86
N GLY A 335 -13.85 -2.75 -17.66
CA GLY A 335 -13.52 -4.07 -17.14
C GLY A 335 -14.60 -4.61 -16.19
N LYS A 336 -14.48 -5.89 -15.81
CA LYS A 336 -15.44 -6.60 -14.94
C LYS A 336 -15.29 -6.29 -13.44
N GLY A 337 -14.40 -5.37 -13.05
CA GLY A 337 -14.05 -5.11 -11.64
C GLY A 337 -14.36 -3.68 -11.17
N PRO A 338 -14.33 -3.44 -9.84
CA PRO A 338 -14.44 -2.10 -9.26
C PRO A 338 -13.27 -1.22 -9.71
N CYS A 339 -13.50 0.10 -9.68
CA CYS A 339 -12.54 1.15 -10.06
C CYS A 339 -11.21 1.06 -9.31
#